data_AF-A0A3C0IXK9-F1
#
_entry.id   AF-A0A3C0IXK9-F1
#
_cell.length_a   1.000
_cell.length_b   1.000
_cell.length_c   1.000
_cell.angle_alpha   90.00
_cell.angle_beta   90.00
_cell.angle_gamma   90.00
#
_symmetry.space_group_name_H-M   'P 1'
#
loop_
_entity.id
_entity.type
_entity.pdbx_description
1 polymer ?
#
loop_
_entity_poly.entity_id
_entity_poly.type
_entity_poly.pdbx_seq_one_letter_code
_entity_poly.pdbx_strand_id
1 'polypeptide(L)'
;PNYVNRRGEVKKTSNLLSYRTNGVPTNEDATQEIRDLFGADVMSYPKPSGLMKYLVRAVTTDDDIVMDFFAGSGSTAHGVLLQNGEDGCNRRYVLVQLPQPLNRDEAQSRPAFEFCQAHGLRPTIAEIGKERIRRVAKKIQSEQGQEAAGLDLGFRVFMLDSGNVGPLSQ
;
A
#
# COMPACT_ATOMS: atom_id res chain seq x y z
N PRO A 1 7.71 -21.71 -31.07
CA PRO A 1 7.02 -20.65 -30.31
C PRO A 1 7.36 -19.27 -30.90
N ASN A 2 6.39 -18.60 -31.55
CA ASN A 2 6.64 -17.29 -32.17
C ASN A 2 6.95 -16.24 -31.10
N TYR A 3 8.19 -15.76 -31.08
CA TYR A 3 8.71 -14.71 -30.22
C TYR A 3 8.29 -13.31 -30.63
N VAL A 4 7.40 -13.19 -31.63
CA VAL A 4 7.01 -11.94 -32.25
C VAL A 4 5.48 -11.90 -32.35
N ASN A 5 4.86 -10.78 -31.98
CA ASN A 5 3.41 -10.57 -32.13
C ASN A 5 3.05 -10.33 -33.61
N ARG A 6 1.74 -10.25 -33.93
CA ARG A 6 1.26 -10.00 -35.31
C ARG A 6 1.72 -8.66 -35.91
N ARG A 7 2.32 -7.77 -35.11
CA ARG A 7 2.82 -6.45 -35.50
C ARG A 7 4.35 -6.40 -35.63
N GLY A 8 5.06 -7.53 -35.47
CA GLY A 8 6.52 -7.57 -35.60
C GLY A 8 7.28 -7.22 -34.31
N GLU A 9 6.60 -7.04 -33.18
CA GLU A 9 7.24 -6.71 -31.90
C GLU A 9 7.57 -7.97 -31.10
N VAL A 10 8.71 -8.00 -30.42
CA VAL A 10 9.10 -9.11 -29.56
C VAL A 10 8.03 -9.32 -28.47
N LYS A 11 7.45 -10.51 -28.42
CA LYS A 11 6.52 -10.91 -27.35
C LYS A 11 7.28 -10.88 -26.03
N LYS A 12 6.99 -9.88 -25.18
CA LYS A 12 7.38 -9.91 -23.77
C LYS A 12 6.87 -11.22 -23.16
N THR A 13 7.78 -12.01 -22.58
CA THR A 13 7.43 -13.20 -21.81
C THR A 13 6.45 -12.81 -20.71
N SER A 14 5.28 -13.46 -20.67
CA SER A 14 4.32 -13.25 -19.58
C SER A 14 4.97 -13.68 -18.27
N ASN A 15 5.11 -12.76 -17.33
CA ASN A 15 5.47 -13.10 -15.96
C ASN A 15 4.35 -13.95 -15.33
N LEU A 16 4.69 -14.78 -14.34
CA LEU A 16 3.70 -15.59 -13.61
C LEU A 16 2.63 -14.71 -12.95
N LEU A 17 2.94 -13.45 -12.66
CA LEU A 17 2.04 -12.47 -12.07
C LEU A 17 1.46 -11.51 -13.13
N SER A 18 1.28 -11.96 -14.37
CA SER A 18 0.77 -11.06 -15.43
C SER A 18 -0.70 -10.74 -15.22
N TYR A 19 -1.10 -9.51 -15.55
CA TYR A 19 -2.51 -9.10 -15.62
C TYR A 19 -3.36 -10.09 -16.44
N ARG A 20 -2.79 -10.63 -17.52
CA ARG A 20 -3.46 -11.58 -18.42
C ARG A 20 -3.68 -12.97 -17.82
N THR A 21 -2.88 -13.36 -16.83
CA THR A 21 -2.94 -14.69 -16.22
C THR A 21 -3.65 -14.67 -14.88
N ASN A 22 -3.40 -13.65 -14.06
CA ASN A 22 -3.82 -13.60 -12.67
C ASN A 22 -4.52 -12.28 -12.28
N GLY A 23 -4.81 -11.39 -13.23
CA GLY A 23 -5.49 -10.11 -12.96
C GLY A 23 -4.67 -9.14 -12.08
N VAL A 24 -3.37 -9.40 -11.91
CA VAL A 24 -2.51 -8.58 -11.06
C VAL A 24 -2.17 -7.26 -11.75
N PRO A 25 -2.43 -6.09 -11.12
CA PRO A 25 -2.19 -4.78 -11.70
C PRO A 25 -0.70 -4.44 -11.83
N THR A 26 -0.43 -3.46 -12.69
CA THR A 26 0.91 -2.95 -13.01
C THR A 26 1.32 -1.79 -12.11
N ASN A 27 2.57 -1.32 -12.25
CA ASN A 27 3.06 -0.14 -11.53
C ASN A 27 2.32 1.15 -11.94
N GLU A 28 1.86 1.25 -13.19
CA GLU A 28 1.08 2.40 -13.67
C GLU A 28 -0.26 2.49 -12.93
N ASP A 29 -0.93 1.35 -12.73
CA ASP A 29 -2.16 1.25 -11.96
C ASP A 29 -1.95 1.66 -10.50
N ALA A 30 -0.80 1.30 -9.92
CA ALA A 30 -0.44 1.71 -8.56
C ALA A 30 -0.27 3.23 -8.43
N THR A 31 0.37 3.87 -9.40
CA THR A 31 0.52 5.33 -9.41
C THR A 31 -0.84 6.02 -9.53
N GLN A 32 -1.72 5.52 -10.42
CA GLN A 32 -3.07 6.07 -10.56
C GLN A 32 -3.89 5.89 -9.28
N GLU A 33 -3.82 4.72 -8.64
CA GLU A 33 -4.48 4.49 -7.35
C GLU A 33 -4.04 5.50 -6.28
N ILE A 34 -2.73 5.78 -6.19
CA ILE A 34 -2.23 6.78 -5.24
C ILE A 34 -2.74 8.18 -5.58
N ARG A 35 -2.77 8.56 -6.86
CA ARG A 35 -3.36 9.84 -7.29
C ARG A 35 -4.83 9.93 -6.91
N ASP A 36 -5.60 8.87 -7.10
CA ASP A 36 -7.02 8.84 -6.78
C ASP A 36 -7.25 8.95 -5.25
N LEU A 37 -6.39 8.32 -4.45
CA LEU A 37 -6.47 8.38 -2.99
C LEU A 37 -6.03 9.74 -2.43
N PHE A 38 -4.96 10.32 -2.96
CA PHE A 38 -4.29 11.49 -2.38
C PHE A 38 -4.62 12.81 -3.08
N GLY A 39 -5.05 12.77 -4.35
CA GLY A 39 -5.13 13.94 -5.23
C GLY A 39 -3.77 14.48 -5.66
N ALA A 40 -2.68 13.75 -5.36
CA ALA A 40 -1.30 14.17 -5.59
C ALA A 40 -0.36 12.96 -5.69
N ASP A 41 0.79 13.16 -6.34
CA ASP A 41 1.86 12.16 -6.51
C ASP A 41 2.74 12.03 -5.26
N VAL A 42 2.15 11.66 -4.13
CA VAL A 42 2.84 11.58 -2.83
C VAL A 42 3.76 10.37 -2.69
N MET A 43 3.90 9.54 -3.73
CA MET A 43 4.79 8.39 -3.76
C MET A 43 5.34 8.17 -5.17
N SER A 44 6.65 7.97 -5.27
CA SER A 44 7.29 7.72 -6.58
C SER A 44 7.11 6.29 -7.08
N TYR A 45 7.14 5.31 -6.17
CA TYR A 45 7.07 3.88 -6.52
C TYR A 45 6.18 3.09 -5.55
N PRO A 46 4.86 3.37 -5.52
CA PRO A 46 3.95 2.57 -4.70
C PRO A 46 3.88 1.14 -5.22
N LYS A 47 3.95 0.15 -4.32
CA LYS A 47 3.58 -1.22 -4.67
C LYS A 47 2.07 -1.26 -5.00
N PRO A 48 1.65 -1.96 -6.08
CA PRO A 48 0.24 -2.10 -6.44
C PRO A 48 -0.54 -2.82 -5.33
N SER A 49 -1.68 -2.27 -4.90
CA SER A 49 -2.54 -2.90 -3.90
C SER A 49 -3.07 -4.26 -4.35
N GLY A 50 -3.42 -4.40 -5.64
CA GLY A 50 -3.93 -5.65 -6.19
C GLY A 50 -2.88 -6.78 -6.19
N LEU A 51 -1.59 -6.44 -6.29
CA LEU A 51 -0.53 -7.43 -6.06
C LEU A 51 -0.52 -7.90 -4.60
N MET A 52 -0.61 -6.97 -3.65
CA MET A 52 -0.66 -7.33 -2.23
C MET A 52 -1.91 -8.14 -1.90
N LYS A 53 -3.06 -7.75 -2.43
CA LYS A 53 -4.32 -8.49 -2.31
C LYS A 53 -4.21 -9.92 -2.83
N TYR A 54 -3.64 -10.09 -4.04
CA TYR A 54 -3.39 -11.40 -4.63
C TYR A 54 -2.50 -12.27 -3.73
N LEU A 55 -1.39 -11.72 -3.23
CA LEU A 55 -0.47 -12.43 -2.34
C LEU A 55 -1.15 -12.84 -1.03
N VAL A 56 -1.87 -11.92 -0.39
CA VAL A 56 -2.63 -12.18 0.85
C VAL A 56 -3.61 -13.32 0.61
N ARG A 57 -4.43 -13.24 -0.44
CA ARG A 57 -5.39 -14.31 -0.79
C ARG A 57 -4.71 -15.67 -1.00
N ALA A 58 -3.53 -15.69 -1.61
CA ALA A 58 -2.85 -16.94 -1.96
C ALA A 58 -2.24 -17.66 -0.74
N VAL A 59 -1.89 -16.93 0.33
CA VAL A 59 -1.08 -17.49 1.43
C VAL A 59 -1.72 -17.37 2.81
N THR A 60 -2.92 -16.79 2.92
CA THR A 60 -3.60 -16.57 4.21
C THR A 60 -5.07 -16.97 4.18
N THR A 61 -5.56 -17.42 5.33
CA THR A 61 -6.97 -17.71 5.60
C THR A 61 -7.53 -16.70 6.60
N ASP A 62 -8.76 -16.91 7.05
CA ASP A 62 -9.39 -16.05 8.05
C ASP A 62 -8.56 -15.97 9.35
N ASP A 63 -8.66 -14.84 10.05
CA ASP A 63 -7.97 -14.52 11.31
C ASP A 63 -6.42 -14.49 11.32
N ASP A 64 -5.76 -14.81 10.19
CA ASP A 64 -4.31 -14.77 10.04
C ASP A 64 -3.74 -13.35 10.23
N ILE A 65 -2.45 -13.27 10.55
CA ILE A 65 -1.73 -12.00 10.73
C ILE A 65 -0.68 -11.84 9.62
N VAL A 66 -0.82 -10.76 8.85
CA VAL A 66 0.14 -10.37 7.82
C VAL A 66 1.12 -9.34 8.38
N MET A 67 2.42 -9.64 8.32
CA MET A 67 3.45 -8.76 8.87
C MET A 67 4.38 -8.22 7.79
N ASP A 68 4.66 -6.91 7.82
CA ASP A 68 5.60 -6.26 6.91
C ASP A 68 6.46 -5.22 7.65
N PHE A 69 7.76 -5.49 7.75
CA PHE A 69 8.73 -4.63 8.42
C PHE A 69 9.33 -3.53 7.53
N PHE A 70 8.97 -3.53 6.24
CA PHE A 70 9.33 -2.52 5.26
C PHE A 70 8.05 -1.99 4.60
N ALA A 71 7.12 -1.58 5.46
CA ALA A 71 5.77 -1.23 5.06
C ALA A 71 5.74 -0.10 4.01
N GLY A 72 6.74 0.79 4.03
CA GLY A 72 6.83 1.93 3.14
C GLY A 72 5.57 2.76 3.23
N SER A 73 4.81 2.79 2.13
CA SER A 73 3.54 3.50 2.07
C SER A 73 2.30 2.72 2.50
N GLY A 74 2.46 1.55 3.12
CA GLY A 74 1.34 0.77 3.64
C GLY A 74 0.54 0.01 2.58
N SER A 75 1.15 -0.33 1.44
CA SER A 75 0.51 -1.13 0.39
C SER A 75 0.02 -2.49 0.89
N THR A 76 0.72 -3.07 1.87
CA THR A 76 0.38 -4.38 2.45
C THR A 76 -0.95 -4.30 3.20
N ALA A 77 -1.15 -3.32 4.07
CA ALA A 77 -2.43 -3.08 4.72
C ALA A 77 -3.53 -2.77 3.71
N HIS A 78 -3.24 -2.01 2.65
CA HIS A 78 -4.20 -1.78 1.57
C HIS A 78 -4.69 -3.11 0.96
N GLY A 79 -3.77 -4.00 0.58
CA GLY A 79 -4.12 -5.32 0.04
C GLY A 79 -4.93 -6.18 1.01
N VAL A 80 -4.59 -6.18 2.29
CA VAL A 80 -5.33 -6.91 3.34
C VAL A 80 -6.76 -6.39 3.46
N LEU A 81 -6.94 -5.07 3.58
CA LEU A 81 -8.28 -4.46 3.70
C LEU A 81 -9.14 -4.74 2.46
N LEU A 82 -8.58 -4.66 1.26
CA LEU A 82 -9.29 -5.01 0.03
C LEU A 82 -9.67 -6.49 -0.04
N GLN A 83 -8.82 -7.38 0.48
CA GLN A 83 -9.11 -8.82 0.47
C GLN A 83 -10.21 -9.15 1.48
N ASN A 84 -10.10 -8.64 2.72
CA ASN A 84 -11.13 -8.80 3.75
C ASN A 84 -12.48 -8.28 3.28
N GLY A 85 -12.51 -7.14 2.57
CA GLY A 85 -13.73 -6.61 1.99
C GLY A 85 -14.31 -7.44 0.83
N GLU A 86 -13.52 -8.31 0.19
CA GLU A 86 -14.00 -9.18 -0.89
C GLU A 86 -14.52 -10.52 -0.38
N ASP A 87 -13.82 -11.15 0.57
CA ASP A 87 -14.18 -12.49 1.08
C ASP A 87 -14.85 -12.48 2.45
N GLY A 88 -14.99 -11.32 3.09
CA GLY A 88 -15.63 -11.17 4.39
C GLY A 88 -14.80 -11.68 5.57
N CYS A 89 -13.53 -12.01 5.36
CA CYS A 89 -12.63 -12.46 6.42
C CYS A 89 -12.07 -11.29 7.24
N ASN A 90 -11.47 -11.60 8.40
CA ASN A 90 -10.91 -10.66 9.37
C ASN A 90 -9.39 -10.83 9.55
N ARG A 91 -8.65 -10.88 8.44
CA ARG A 91 -7.19 -10.92 8.48
C ARG A 91 -6.66 -9.63 9.12
N ARG A 92 -5.71 -9.78 10.03
CA ARG A 92 -5.06 -8.66 10.72
C ARG A 92 -3.71 -8.36 10.09
N TYR A 93 -3.18 -7.16 10.36
CA TYR A 93 -1.86 -6.79 9.86
C TYR A 93 -1.02 -6.07 10.92
N VAL A 94 0.29 -6.24 10.80
CA VAL A 94 1.29 -5.50 11.59
C VAL A 94 2.31 -4.90 10.63
N LEU A 95 2.36 -3.57 10.61
CA LEU A 95 3.29 -2.82 9.77
C LEU A 95 4.33 -2.12 10.64
N VAL A 96 5.60 -2.24 10.26
CA VAL A 96 6.70 -1.47 10.85
C VAL A 96 7.30 -0.58 9.78
N GLN A 97 7.48 0.69 10.12
CA GLN A 97 8.09 1.69 9.25
C GLN A 97 8.90 2.68 10.08
N LEU A 98 10.16 2.88 9.69
CA LEU A 98 10.98 3.94 10.27
C LEU A 98 10.42 5.32 9.91
N PRO A 99 10.45 6.31 10.81
CA PRO A 99 10.00 7.68 10.55
C PRO A 99 11.01 8.44 9.68
N GLN A 100 11.28 7.92 8.48
CA GLN A 100 12.19 8.50 7.50
C GLN A 100 11.65 9.87 7.06
N PRO A 101 12.42 10.96 7.24
CA PRO A 101 11.98 12.29 6.88
C PRO A 101 11.88 12.43 5.36
N LEU A 102 10.89 13.19 4.90
CA LEU A 102 10.74 13.60 3.50
C LEU A 102 11.54 14.89 3.30
N ASN A 103 12.28 14.97 2.19
CA ASN A 103 13.05 16.16 1.84
C ASN A 103 12.24 17.05 0.88
N ARG A 104 12.23 18.36 1.16
CA ARG A 104 11.60 19.35 0.28
C ARG A 104 12.38 19.56 -1.03
N ASP A 105 13.70 19.46 -0.96
CA ASP A 105 14.59 19.81 -2.07
C ASP A 105 14.74 18.65 -3.07
N GLU A 106 14.36 17.44 -2.67
CA GLU A 106 14.36 16.27 -3.54
C GLU A 106 13.03 16.17 -4.31
N ALA A 107 13.12 16.16 -5.64
CA ALA A 107 11.96 16.17 -6.52
C ALA A 107 10.99 14.99 -6.29
N GLN A 108 11.52 13.84 -5.86
CA GLN A 108 10.73 12.62 -5.59
C GLN A 108 9.91 12.73 -4.30
N SER A 109 10.46 13.32 -3.24
CA SER A 109 9.78 13.46 -1.94
C SER A 109 9.03 14.78 -1.77
N ARG A 110 9.29 15.78 -2.62
CA ARG A 110 8.65 17.10 -2.54
C ARG A 110 7.12 17.05 -2.54
N PRO A 111 6.42 16.32 -3.43
CA PRO A 111 4.96 16.28 -3.40
C PRO A 111 4.41 15.69 -2.10
N ALA A 112 5.07 14.64 -1.58
CA ALA A 112 4.73 14.02 -0.32
C ALA A 112 4.94 14.98 0.86
N PHE A 113 6.04 15.73 0.82
CA PHE A 113 6.38 16.74 1.81
C PHE A 113 5.33 17.87 1.84
N GLU A 114 4.99 18.43 0.68
CA GLU A 114 3.98 19.48 0.53
C GLU A 114 2.59 19.01 0.98
N PHE A 115 2.22 17.77 0.62
CA PHE A 115 1.00 17.14 1.11
C PHE A 115 0.99 17.05 2.64
N CYS A 116 2.07 16.57 3.27
CA CYS A 116 2.17 16.51 4.72
C CYS A 116 1.98 17.88 5.35
N GLN A 117 2.62 18.93 4.82
CA GLN A 117 2.46 20.29 5.33
C GLN A 117 1.03 20.80 5.20
N ALA A 118 0.40 20.63 4.04
CA ALA A 118 -0.96 21.09 3.78
C ALA A 118 -2.00 20.43 4.71
N HIS A 119 -1.71 19.20 5.16
CA HIS A 119 -2.60 18.43 6.04
C HIS A 119 -2.16 18.44 7.52
N GLY A 120 -1.16 19.24 7.91
CA GLY A 120 -0.69 19.32 9.29
C GLY A 120 -0.04 18.04 9.82
N LEU A 121 0.50 17.21 8.92
CA LEU A 121 1.17 15.95 9.22
C LEU A 121 2.69 16.16 9.30
N ARG A 122 3.37 15.32 10.07
CA ARG A 122 4.84 15.28 10.05
C ARG A 122 5.32 14.78 8.68
N PRO A 123 6.30 15.44 8.04
CA PRO A 123 6.76 15.06 6.70
C PRO A 123 7.65 13.81 6.79
N THR A 124 7.02 12.65 6.96
CA THR A 124 7.70 11.35 7.02
C THR A 124 6.96 10.31 6.19
N ILE A 125 7.68 9.29 5.71
CA ILE A 125 7.09 8.17 4.96
C ILE A 125 6.05 7.43 5.82
N ALA A 126 6.28 7.30 7.12
CA ALA A 126 5.33 6.67 8.05
C ALA A 126 3.98 7.39 8.12
N GLU A 127 3.95 8.73 8.04
CA GLU A 127 2.68 9.48 8.01
C GLU A 127 1.92 9.26 6.71
N ILE A 128 2.61 9.26 5.57
CA ILE A 128 2.00 8.95 4.28
C ILE A 128 1.41 7.54 4.28
N GLY A 129 2.12 6.56 4.86
CA GLY A 129 1.61 5.19 5.01
C GLY A 129 0.36 5.11 5.87
N LYS A 130 0.35 5.76 7.05
CA LYS A 130 -0.84 5.84 7.92
C LYS A 130 -2.01 6.51 7.20
N GLU A 131 -1.74 7.58 6.46
CA GLU A 131 -2.78 8.31 5.73
C GLU A 131 -3.35 7.48 4.59
N ARG A 132 -2.54 6.69 3.88
CA ARG A 132 -3.02 5.73 2.88
C ARG A 132 -4.04 4.78 3.50
N ILE A 133 -3.70 4.18 4.64
CA ILE A 133 -4.58 3.21 5.33
C ILE A 133 -5.90 3.86 5.73
N ARG A 134 -5.87 5.07 6.31
CA ARG A 134 -7.10 5.80 6.68
C ARG A 134 -8.00 6.08 5.48
N ARG A 135 -7.41 6.52 4.36
CA ARG A 135 -8.17 6.85 3.14
C ARG A 135 -8.77 5.61 2.49
N VAL A 136 -8.02 4.50 2.48
CA VAL A 136 -8.50 3.20 2.00
C VAL A 136 -9.65 2.70 2.87
N ALA A 137 -9.49 2.70 4.19
CA ALA A 137 -10.55 2.30 5.13
C ALA A 137 -11.83 3.12 4.91
N LYS A 138 -11.69 4.44 4.77
CA LYS A 138 -12.82 5.34 4.48
C LYS A 138 -13.47 5.04 3.13
N LYS A 139 -12.67 4.76 2.10
CA LYS A 139 -13.15 4.39 0.76
C LYS A 139 -13.98 3.10 0.82
N ILE A 140 -13.45 2.04 1.43
CA ILE A 140 -14.14 0.75 1.60
C ILE A 140 -15.45 0.95 2.38
N GLN A 141 -15.41 1.70 3.48
CA GLN A 141 -16.61 2.01 4.26
C GLN A 141 -17.67 2.74 3.43
N SER A 142 -17.27 3.68 2.57
CA SER A 142 -18.21 4.41 1.71
C SER A 142 -18.77 3.58 0.55
N GLU A 143 -17.99 2.62 0.02
CA GLU A 143 -18.39 1.79 -1.11
C GLU A 143 -19.26 0.60 -0.68
N GLN A 144 -18.98 0.00 0.48
CA GLN A 144 -19.66 -1.21 0.97
C GLN A 144 -20.79 -0.92 1.98
N GLY A 145 -20.89 0.30 2.51
CA GLY A 145 -22.01 0.72 3.34
C GLY A 145 -22.24 -0.19 4.56
N GLN A 146 -23.42 -0.82 4.64
CA GLN A 146 -23.76 -1.72 5.75
C GLN A 146 -22.98 -3.04 5.74
N GLU A 147 -22.49 -3.50 4.58
CA GLU A 147 -21.68 -4.71 4.48
C GLU A 147 -20.30 -4.51 5.13
N ALA A 148 -19.82 -3.26 5.20
CA ALA A 148 -18.59 -2.92 5.92
C ALA A 148 -18.72 -3.00 7.44
N ALA A 149 -19.94 -3.10 8.01
CA ALA A 149 -20.15 -3.05 9.46
C ALA A 149 -19.52 -4.25 10.20
N GLY A 150 -19.26 -5.35 9.49
CA GLY A 150 -18.58 -6.53 10.03
C GLY A 150 -17.05 -6.51 9.89
N LEU A 151 -16.48 -5.55 9.17
CA LEU A 151 -15.04 -5.50 8.85
C LEU A 151 -14.26 -4.64 9.85
N ASP A 152 -13.14 -5.15 10.34
CA ASP A 152 -12.16 -4.32 11.05
C ASP A 152 -11.32 -3.52 10.05
N LEU A 153 -11.71 -2.25 9.85
CA LEU A 153 -11.00 -1.29 8.99
C LEU A 153 -10.03 -0.40 9.79
N GLY A 154 -9.96 -0.60 11.10
CA GLY A 154 -9.15 0.21 12.01
C GLY A 154 -7.69 -0.18 12.05
N PHE A 155 -6.90 0.65 12.72
CA PHE A 155 -5.55 0.28 13.16
C PHE A 155 -5.13 1.10 14.36
N ARG A 156 -4.13 0.60 15.08
CA ARG A 156 -3.49 1.30 16.20
C ARG A 156 -2.07 1.68 15.79
N VAL A 157 -1.61 2.82 16.29
CA VAL A 157 -0.26 3.34 16.03
C VAL A 157 0.53 3.27 17.32
N PHE A 158 1.67 2.60 17.26
CA PHE A 158 2.64 2.53 18.35
C PHE A 158 3.93 3.20 17.90
N MET A 159 4.66 3.78 18.85
CA MET A 159 5.98 4.36 18.63
C MET A 159 6.96 3.67 19.58
N LEU A 160 8.18 3.46 19.11
CA LEU A 160 9.26 2.99 19.97
C LEU A 160 9.75 4.18 20.81
N ASP A 161 9.81 3.97 22.12
CA ASP A 161 10.44 4.91 23.06
C ASP A 161 11.95 4.67 23.11
N SER A 162 12.67 5.63 23.67
CA SER A 162 14.13 5.69 23.85
C SER A 162 14.77 4.59 24.72
N GLY A 163 14.01 3.62 25.23
CA GLY A 163 14.50 2.59 26.16
C GLY A 163 15.43 1.54 25.50
N ASN A 164 16.39 1.01 26.29
CA ASN A 164 17.40 -0.08 26.09
C ASN A 164 18.03 -0.39 24.71
N VAL A 165 17.53 0.13 23.61
CA VAL A 165 18.13 0.11 22.28
C VAL A 165 18.71 1.51 22.11
N GLY A 166 20.03 1.64 22.31
CA GLY A 166 20.73 2.92 22.14
C GLY A 166 20.44 3.54 20.76
N PRO A 167 20.63 4.87 20.60
CA PRO A 167 20.37 5.54 19.34
C PRO A 167 21.10 4.80 18.22
N LEU A 168 20.36 4.41 17.17
CA LEU A 168 20.94 3.86 15.96
C LEU A 168 21.99 4.86 15.47
N SER A 169 23.26 4.53 15.63
CA SER A 169 24.37 5.32 15.13
C SER A 169 24.17 5.52 13.64
N GLN A 170 24.00 6.77 13.22
CA GLN A 170 23.95 7.17 11.82
C GLN A 170 25.33 7.05 11.19
#